data_AF-A0AAP0GX84-F1
#
_entry.id   AF-A0AAP0GX84-F1
#
_cell.length_a   1.000
_cell.length_b   1.000
_cell.length_c   1.000
_cell.angle_alpha   90.00
_cell.angle_beta   90.00
_cell.angle_gamma   90.00
#
_symmetry.space_group_name_H-M   'P 1'
#
loop_
_entity.id
_entity.type
_entity.pdbx_description
1 polymer ?
#
loop_
_entity_poly.entity_id
_entity_poly.type
_entity_poly.pdbx_seq_one_letter_code
_entity_poly.pdbx_strand_id
1 'polypeptide(L)'
;MSNPPAADDATVISIPTDSRRRRFPNFDGAKPIPLAISIAVGLIVCFAIPKPTEVSKQAWHLFAIFLTTIAGLILGPLPVGAWAFVCLTVSVVSKTLPFKDAFAAFTNEVIWLIVVSFFFSRGFVKTGLGDRLAMYFVRWLGKSTLGLAYGLAICEAVISPAMPSTTARAGGIFLPIINSLAIAVESRPKDGSARKLGAFLIQSQFQVALGFQTLGKVLGRSPWTRALKSYTG
;
A
#
# COMPACT_ATOMS: atom_id res chain seq x y z
N MET A 1 -6.37 -43.12 65.20
CA MET A 1 -6.53 -42.97 63.74
C MET A 1 -6.44 -41.50 63.39
N SER A 2 -5.27 -41.07 62.94
CA SER A 2 -4.95 -39.69 62.54
C SER A 2 -5.36 -39.47 61.07
N ASN A 3 -6.13 -38.41 60.82
CA ASN A 3 -6.44 -37.93 59.46
C ASN A 3 -5.14 -37.60 58.70
N PRO A 4 -5.03 -37.93 57.39
CA PRO A 4 -3.89 -37.50 56.59
C PRO A 4 -3.97 -35.97 56.31
N PRO A 5 -2.80 -35.29 56.22
CA PRO A 5 -2.72 -33.85 56.00
C PRO A 5 -3.12 -33.43 54.57
N ALA A 6 -3.66 -32.23 54.46
CA ALA A 6 -4.07 -31.58 53.21
C ALA A 6 -2.91 -31.56 52.21
N ALA A 7 -3.15 -32.13 51.02
CA ALA A 7 -2.22 -32.03 49.90
C ALA A 7 -2.39 -30.66 49.24
N ASP A 8 -1.26 -29.95 49.19
CA ASP A 8 -1.07 -28.61 48.67
C ASP A 8 -1.68 -28.36 47.29
N ASP A 9 -2.11 -27.10 47.12
CA ASP A 9 -2.42 -26.41 45.88
C ASP A 9 -1.29 -26.57 44.85
N ALA A 10 -1.32 -27.68 44.11
CA ALA A 10 -0.57 -27.83 42.87
C ALA A 10 -1.25 -26.98 41.79
N THR A 11 -0.93 -25.69 41.79
CA THR A 11 -0.70 -24.83 40.62
C THR A 11 -1.43 -25.30 39.35
N VAL A 12 -2.75 -25.14 39.32
CA VAL A 12 -3.50 -25.12 38.07
C VAL A 12 -2.91 -23.98 37.26
N ILE A 13 -2.11 -24.30 36.25
CA ILE A 13 -1.69 -23.36 35.23
C ILE A 13 -2.98 -22.83 34.60
N SER A 14 -3.44 -21.67 35.08
CA SER A 14 -4.54 -20.96 34.47
C SER A 14 -4.09 -20.57 33.07
N ILE A 15 -4.48 -21.37 32.08
CA ILE A 15 -4.36 -20.99 30.68
C ILE A 15 -5.04 -19.63 30.57
N PRO A 16 -4.34 -18.55 30.19
CA PRO A 16 -5.00 -17.29 29.91
C PRO A 16 -6.01 -17.58 28.83
N THR A 17 -7.29 -17.63 29.21
CA THR A 17 -8.38 -17.81 28.26
C THR A 17 -8.49 -16.44 27.60
N ASP A 18 -7.63 -16.22 26.60
CA ASP A 18 -7.65 -15.04 25.77
C ASP A 18 -8.94 -15.08 24.95
N SER A 19 -10.03 -14.67 25.59
CA SER A 19 -11.31 -14.38 24.96
C SER A 19 -11.19 -13.11 24.14
N ARG A 20 -10.21 -13.06 23.23
CA ARG A 20 -10.14 -12.06 22.17
C ARG A 20 -11.40 -12.24 21.33
N ARG A 21 -12.47 -11.54 21.72
CA ARG A 21 -13.70 -11.38 20.94
C ARG A 21 -13.24 -11.06 19.53
N ARG A 22 -13.45 -11.98 18.58
CA ARG A 22 -13.29 -11.68 17.17
C ARG A 22 -14.35 -10.62 16.87
N ARG A 23 -13.98 -9.35 16.99
CA ARG A 23 -14.82 -8.24 16.57
C ARG A 23 -14.95 -8.41 15.07
N PHE A 24 -16.09 -8.93 14.60
CA PHE A 24 -16.43 -8.85 13.20
C PHE A 24 -16.22 -7.40 12.77
N PRO A 25 -15.59 -7.14 11.61
CA PRO A 25 -15.44 -5.79 11.13
C PRO A 25 -16.82 -5.14 11.14
N ASN A 26 -16.97 -4.07 11.90
CA ASN A 26 -18.18 -3.27 11.83
C ASN A 26 -18.20 -2.77 10.40
N PHE A 27 -19.15 -3.24 9.60
CA PHE A 27 -19.42 -2.64 8.29
C PHE A 27 -20.03 -1.28 8.60
N ASP A 28 -19.18 -0.32 8.97
CA ASP A 28 -19.56 1.08 9.01
C ASP A 28 -20.02 1.38 7.58
N GLY A 29 -21.33 1.55 7.42
CA GLY A 29 -21.95 1.84 6.14
C GLY A 29 -21.42 3.16 5.55
N ALA A 30 -21.99 3.57 4.43
CA ALA A 30 -21.61 4.84 3.80
C ALA A 30 -21.67 5.99 4.82
N LYS A 31 -20.58 6.75 4.96
CA LYS A 31 -20.58 7.97 5.78
C LYS A 31 -21.33 9.03 4.98
N PRO A 32 -22.57 9.41 5.36
CA PRO A 32 -23.46 10.16 4.46
C PRO A 32 -22.94 11.59 4.20
N ILE A 33 -22.31 12.20 5.21
CA ILE A 33 -21.75 13.55 5.11
C ILE A 33 -20.56 13.60 4.12
N PRO A 34 -19.49 12.79 4.30
CA PRO A 34 -18.42 12.66 3.30
C PRO A 34 -18.92 12.33 1.89
N LEU A 35 -19.94 11.48 1.78
CA LEU A 35 -20.51 11.05 0.51
C LEU A 35 -21.17 12.23 -0.20
N ALA A 36 -22.04 12.97 0.51
CA ALA A 36 -22.71 14.15 -0.02
C ALA A 36 -21.70 15.20 -0.48
N ILE A 37 -20.65 15.47 0.32
CA ILE A 37 -19.59 16.42 -0.06
C ILE A 37 -18.86 15.96 -1.33
N SER A 38 -18.50 14.68 -1.44
CA SER A 38 -17.78 14.16 -2.62
C SER A 38 -18.61 14.28 -3.90
N ILE A 39 -19.92 14.04 -3.82
CA ILE A 39 -20.85 14.20 -4.95
C ILE A 39 -21.05 15.70 -5.27
N ALA A 40 -21.22 16.53 -4.24
CA ALA A 40 -21.42 17.96 -4.39
C ALA A 40 -20.26 18.62 -5.15
N VAL A 41 -19.01 18.22 -4.89
CA VAL A 41 -17.84 18.72 -5.63
C VAL A 41 -17.99 18.52 -7.15
N GLY A 42 -18.41 17.33 -7.59
CA GLY A 42 -18.61 17.05 -9.02
C GLY A 42 -19.79 17.80 -9.61
N LEU A 43 -20.89 17.90 -8.87
CA LEU A 43 -22.07 18.66 -9.31
C LEU A 43 -21.76 20.16 -9.44
N ILE A 44 -21.01 20.74 -8.50
CA ILE A 44 -20.58 22.14 -8.54
C ILE A 44 -19.71 22.38 -9.78
N VAL A 45 -18.73 21.50 -10.05
CA VAL A 45 -17.87 21.65 -11.24
C VAL A 45 -18.68 21.49 -12.53
N CYS A 46 -19.66 20.58 -12.56
CA CYS A 46 -20.45 20.31 -13.74
C CYS A 46 -21.48 21.42 -14.06
N PHE A 47 -22.09 22.04 -13.04
CA PHE A 47 -23.22 22.96 -13.20
C PHE A 47 -22.93 24.41 -12.79
N ALA A 48 -22.09 24.66 -11.78
CA ALA A 48 -21.80 26.01 -11.29
C ALA A 48 -20.60 26.67 -11.99
N ILE A 49 -19.66 25.87 -12.51
CA ILE A 49 -18.48 26.38 -13.23
C ILE A 49 -18.73 26.30 -14.74
N PRO A 50 -18.75 27.44 -15.46
CA PRO A 50 -18.97 27.43 -16.91
C PRO A 50 -17.82 26.73 -17.63
N LYS A 51 -18.20 25.89 -18.60
CA LYS A 51 -17.25 25.14 -19.45
C LYS A 51 -16.33 26.10 -20.21
N PRO A 52 -15.00 25.92 -20.18
CA PRO A 52 -14.10 26.64 -21.06
C PRO A 52 -14.41 26.29 -22.53
N THR A 53 -14.35 27.26 -23.44
CA THR A 53 -14.71 27.09 -24.85
C THR A 53 -13.87 26.02 -25.56
N GLU A 54 -12.62 25.84 -25.14
CA GLU A 54 -11.67 24.89 -25.73
C GLU A 54 -11.90 23.42 -25.34
N VAL A 55 -12.72 23.14 -24.32
CA VAL A 55 -12.88 21.79 -23.77
C VAL A 55 -14.18 21.18 -24.27
N SER A 56 -14.19 19.93 -24.74
CA SER A 56 -15.44 19.26 -25.14
C SER A 56 -16.39 19.05 -23.94
N LYS A 57 -17.72 18.98 -24.17
CA LYS A 57 -18.68 18.73 -23.07
C LYS A 57 -18.40 17.39 -22.38
N GLN A 58 -18.01 16.38 -23.15
CA GLN A 58 -17.67 15.06 -22.64
C GLN A 58 -16.42 15.10 -21.75
N ALA A 59 -15.37 15.82 -22.16
CA ALA A 59 -14.17 15.98 -21.35
C ALA A 59 -14.46 16.73 -20.03
N TRP A 60 -15.35 17.73 -20.06
CA TRP A 60 -15.77 18.46 -18.85
C TRP A 60 -16.49 17.56 -17.84
N HIS A 61 -17.40 16.70 -18.31
CA HIS A 61 -18.08 15.73 -17.45
C HIS A 61 -17.12 14.67 -16.89
N LEU A 62 -16.17 14.16 -17.69
CA LEU A 62 -15.13 13.24 -17.19
C LEU A 62 -14.28 13.90 -16.11
N PHE A 63 -13.93 15.17 -16.30
CA PHE A 63 -13.18 15.94 -15.33
C PHE A 63 -13.95 16.11 -14.02
N ALA A 64 -15.25 16.41 -14.08
CA ALA A 64 -16.10 16.49 -12.89
C ALA A 64 -16.18 15.16 -12.13
N ILE A 65 -16.35 14.03 -12.84
CA ILE A 65 -16.37 12.69 -12.22
C ILE A 65 -15.00 12.37 -11.61
N PHE A 66 -13.91 12.75 -12.28
CA PHE A 66 -12.56 12.58 -11.76
C PHE A 66 -12.36 13.35 -10.45
N LEU A 67 -12.77 14.62 -10.38
CA LEU A 67 -12.68 15.41 -9.15
C LEU A 67 -13.52 14.83 -8.01
N THR A 68 -14.76 14.39 -8.30
CA THR A 68 -15.56 13.64 -7.33
C THR A 68 -14.84 12.39 -6.85
N THR A 69 -14.21 11.65 -7.76
CA THR A 69 -13.45 10.44 -7.42
C THR A 69 -12.32 10.77 -6.44
N ILE A 70 -11.51 11.80 -6.72
CA ILE A 70 -10.42 12.26 -5.84
C ILE A 70 -10.96 12.74 -4.49
N ALA A 71 -12.02 13.56 -4.47
CA ALA A 71 -12.63 14.04 -3.23
C ALA A 71 -13.10 12.88 -2.36
N GLY A 72 -13.75 11.87 -2.95
CA GLY A 72 -14.17 10.68 -2.22
C GLY A 72 -13.00 9.80 -1.76
N LEU A 73 -11.90 9.72 -2.51
CA LEU A 73 -10.71 9.01 -2.03
C LEU A 73 -10.08 9.68 -0.79
N ILE A 74 -10.14 11.01 -0.70
CA ILE A 74 -9.61 11.77 0.44
C ILE A 74 -10.57 11.70 1.64
N LEU A 75 -11.86 11.93 1.40
CA LEU A 75 -12.88 12.00 2.46
C LEU A 75 -13.30 10.61 2.96
N GLY A 76 -13.05 9.56 2.17
CA GLY A 76 -13.35 8.17 2.51
C GLY A 76 -14.82 7.93 2.87
N PRO A 77 -15.79 8.25 1.97
CA PRO A 77 -17.21 8.02 2.22
C PRO A 77 -17.56 6.53 2.25
N LEU A 78 -16.81 5.72 1.50
CA LEU A 78 -16.98 4.30 1.28
C LEU A 78 -15.60 3.63 1.19
N PRO A 79 -15.50 2.30 1.34
CA PRO A 79 -14.29 1.55 1.02
C PRO A 79 -13.77 1.90 -0.38
N VAL A 80 -12.45 2.05 -0.53
CA VAL A 80 -11.80 2.55 -1.76
C VAL A 80 -12.29 1.82 -3.02
N GLY A 81 -12.37 0.48 -2.97
CA GLY A 81 -12.87 -0.32 -4.09
C GLY A 81 -14.34 -0.02 -4.42
N ALA A 82 -15.21 0.06 -3.41
CA ALA A 82 -16.63 0.35 -3.61
C ALA A 82 -16.84 1.74 -4.22
N TRP A 83 -16.13 2.75 -3.74
CA TRP A 83 -16.17 4.11 -4.30
C TRP A 83 -15.71 4.13 -5.77
N ALA A 84 -14.59 3.46 -6.06
CA ALA A 84 -14.07 3.37 -7.43
C ALA A 84 -15.08 2.73 -8.39
N PHE A 85 -15.75 1.65 -7.98
CA PHE A 85 -16.79 1.01 -8.80
C PHE A 85 -18.02 1.89 -8.99
N VAL A 86 -18.45 2.66 -7.98
CA VAL A 86 -19.55 3.63 -8.13
C VAL A 86 -19.19 4.70 -9.15
N CYS A 87 -18.01 5.33 -9.04
CA CYS A 87 -17.56 6.36 -9.99
C CYS A 87 -17.37 5.82 -11.41
N LEU A 88 -16.87 4.59 -11.55
CA LEU A 88 -16.74 3.91 -12.83
C LEU A 88 -18.12 3.66 -13.46
N THR A 89 -19.07 3.17 -12.67
CA THR A 89 -20.45 2.92 -13.11
C THR A 89 -21.11 4.23 -13.56
N VAL A 90 -20.95 5.31 -12.79
CA VAL A 90 -21.46 6.63 -13.15
C VAL A 90 -20.86 7.12 -14.47
N SER A 91 -19.56 6.92 -14.69
CA SER A 91 -18.88 7.29 -15.95
C SER A 91 -19.46 6.58 -17.19
N VAL A 92 -19.77 5.29 -17.06
CA VAL A 92 -20.34 4.48 -18.15
C VAL A 92 -21.82 4.80 -18.37
N VAL A 93 -22.61 4.86 -17.29
CA VAL A 93 -24.06 5.15 -17.37
C VAL A 93 -24.33 6.55 -17.91
N SER A 94 -23.50 7.53 -17.53
CA SER A 94 -23.57 8.90 -18.04
C SER A 94 -23.06 9.03 -19.48
N LYS A 95 -22.71 7.90 -20.14
CA LYS A 95 -22.15 7.81 -21.49
C LYS A 95 -20.94 8.72 -21.70
N THR A 96 -20.22 9.02 -20.62
CA THR A 96 -19.10 9.93 -20.66
C THR A 96 -17.83 9.21 -21.09
N LEU A 97 -17.74 7.91 -20.76
CA LEU A 97 -16.68 7.02 -21.23
C LEU A 97 -17.28 5.72 -21.80
N PRO A 98 -16.80 5.23 -22.96
CA PRO A 98 -17.21 3.92 -23.47
C PRO A 98 -16.88 2.79 -22.50
N PHE A 99 -17.69 1.73 -22.49
CA PHE A 99 -17.48 0.57 -21.62
C PHE A 99 -16.08 -0.05 -21.80
N LYS A 100 -15.63 -0.18 -23.06
CA LYS A 100 -14.30 -0.73 -23.38
C LYS A 100 -13.18 0.08 -22.71
N ASP A 101 -13.26 1.40 -22.77
CA ASP A 101 -12.22 2.28 -22.23
C ASP A 101 -12.28 2.36 -20.71
N ALA A 102 -13.48 2.30 -20.14
CA ALA A 102 -13.69 2.24 -18.69
C ALA A 102 -13.02 1.01 -18.04
N PHE A 103 -13.04 -0.14 -18.73
CA PHE A 103 -12.45 -1.38 -18.22
C PHE A 103 -11.03 -1.67 -18.75
N ALA A 104 -10.46 -0.80 -19.59
CA ALA A 104 -9.12 -0.99 -20.16
C ALA A 104 -8.02 -1.10 -19.07
N ALA A 105 -8.23 -0.49 -17.91
CA ALA A 105 -7.31 -0.62 -16.78
C ALA A 105 -7.26 -2.06 -16.22
N PHE A 106 -8.37 -2.82 -16.27
CA PHE A 106 -8.41 -4.18 -15.72
C PHE A 106 -7.58 -5.19 -16.52
N THR A 107 -7.25 -4.87 -17.78
CA THR A 107 -6.36 -5.69 -18.62
C THR A 107 -4.91 -5.21 -18.61
N ASN A 108 -4.58 -4.22 -17.76
CA ASN A 108 -3.22 -3.69 -17.68
C ASN A 108 -2.26 -4.70 -17.04
N GLU A 109 -1.23 -5.10 -17.79
CA GLU A 109 -0.23 -6.07 -17.34
C GLU A 109 0.46 -5.65 -16.03
N VAL A 110 0.74 -4.36 -15.85
CA VAL A 110 1.40 -3.85 -14.62
C VAL A 110 0.53 -4.08 -13.38
N ILE A 111 -0.80 -3.91 -13.50
CA ILE A 111 -1.73 -4.18 -12.39
C ILE A 111 -1.72 -5.67 -12.03
N TRP A 112 -1.75 -6.55 -13.04
CA TRP A 112 -1.67 -7.99 -12.81
C TRP A 112 -0.33 -8.44 -12.23
N LEU A 113 0.78 -7.83 -12.63
CA LEU A 113 2.10 -8.07 -12.01
C LEU A 113 2.10 -7.69 -10.52
N ILE A 114 1.43 -6.60 -10.16
CA ILE A 114 1.26 -6.21 -8.74
C ILE A 114 0.46 -7.27 -7.99
N VAL A 115 -0.64 -7.77 -8.56
CA VAL A 115 -1.48 -8.83 -7.95
C VAL A 115 -0.67 -10.11 -7.72
N VAL A 116 0.07 -10.59 -8.73
CA VAL A 116 0.93 -11.78 -8.62
C VAL A 116 2.02 -11.58 -7.56
N SER A 117 2.64 -10.40 -7.50
CA SER A 117 3.62 -10.06 -6.47
C SER A 117 3.04 -10.14 -5.06
N PHE A 118 1.81 -9.65 -4.84
CA PHE A 118 1.13 -9.79 -3.54
C PHE A 118 0.83 -11.25 -3.19
N PHE A 119 0.44 -12.09 -4.16
CA PHE A 119 0.26 -13.52 -3.91
C PHE A 119 1.57 -14.21 -3.56
N PHE A 120 2.65 -13.92 -4.30
CA PHE A 120 3.98 -14.43 -4.00
C PHE A 120 4.44 -14.02 -2.60
N SER A 121 4.28 -12.75 -2.26
CA SER A 121 4.57 -12.20 -0.94
C SER A 121 3.79 -12.89 0.17
N ARG A 122 2.48 -13.13 -0.02
CA ARG A 122 1.66 -13.88 0.95
C ARG A 122 2.09 -15.35 1.05
N GLY A 123 2.50 -15.99 -0.04
CA GLY A 123 3.08 -17.33 -0.04
C GLY A 123 4.40 -17.40 0.73
N PHE A 124 5.27 -16.42 0.54
CA PHE A 124 6.55 -16.27 1.23
C PHE A 124 6.40 -16.09 2.75
N VAL A 125 5.40 -15.32 3.18
CA VAL A 125 5.02 -15.18 4.60
C VAL A 125 4.41 -16.49 5.13
N LYS A 126 3.46 -17.09 4.41
CA LYS A 126 2.77 -18.32 4.86
C LYS A 126 3.71 -19.51 5.01
N THR A 127 4.75 -19.60 4.18
CA THR A 127 5.76 -20.66 4.24
C THR A 127 6.82 -20.43 5.33
N GLY A 128 6.83 -19.27 5.99
CA GLY A 128 7.84 -18.89 6.99
C GLY A 128 9.24 -18.66 6.39
N LEU A 129 9.37 -18.65 5.06
CA LEU A 129 10.65 -18.44 4.38
C LEU A 129 11.14 -16.99 4.61
N GLY A 130 10.21 -16.05 4.72
CA GLY A 130 10.52 -14.67 5.12
C GLY A 130 11.06 -14.52 6.53
N ASP A 131 10.52 -15.27 7.49
CA ASP A 131 11.03 -15.25 8.87
C ASP A 131 12.44 -15.82 8.95
N ARG A 132 12.73 -16.88 8.18
CA ARG A 132 14.08 -17.43 8.06
C ARG A 132 15.06 -16.41 7.47
N LEU A 133 14.70 -15.77 6.37
CA LEU A 133 15.51 -14.72 5.75
C LEU A 133 15.70 -13.51 6.67
N ALA A 134 14.66 -13.09 7.39
CA ALA A 134 14.74 -12.03 8.38
C ALA A 134 15.70 -12.38 9.51
N MET A 135 15.68 -13.61 10.02
CA MET A 135 16.63 -14.07 11.03
C MET A 135 18.08 -14.08 10.52
N TYR A 136 18.33 -14.52 9.28
CA TYR A 136 19.66 -14.42 8.66
C TYR A 136 20.11 -12.97 8.53
N PHE A 137 19.22 -12.08 8.10
CA PHE A 137 19.49 -10.67 7.93
C PHE A 137 19.77 -9.98 9.27
N VAL A 138 19.00 -10.26 10.32
CA VAL A 138 19.24 -9.74 11.68
C VAL A 138 20.55 -10.28 12.26
N ARG A 139 20.87 -11.56 12.02
CA ARG A 139 22.15 -12.13 12.47
C ARG A 139 23.37 -11.44 11.84
N TRP A 140 23.25 -10.95 10.61
CA TRP A 140 24.33 -10.27 9.90
C TRP A 140 24.34 -8.75 10.08
N LEU A 141 23.18 -8.09 10.00
CA LEU A 141 23.03 -6.61 9.98
C LEU A 141 22.29 -6.03 11.19
N GLY A 142 21.66 -6.86 12.03
CA GLY A 142 20.81 -6.44 13.15
C GLY A 142 21.54 -5.90 14.38
N LYS A 143 22.87 -5.76 14.30
CA LYS A 143 23.68 -5.16 15.38
C LYS A 143 23.38 -3.66 15.57
N SER A 144 22.77 -3.00 14.58
CA SER A 144 22.29 -1.61 14.68
C SER A 144 21.09 -1.34 13.76
N THR A 145 20.25 -0.38 14.14
CA THR A 145 19.10 0.07 13.34
C THR A 145 19.53 0.69 12.01
N LEU A 146 20.71 1.32 11.97
CA LEU A 146 21.34 1.83 10.76
C LEU A 146 21.75 0.70 9.81
N GLY A 147 22.30 -0.41 10.34
CA GLY A 147 22.67 -1.58 9.54
C GLY A 147 21.48 -2.15 8.77
N LEU A 148 20.34 -2.29 9.45
CA LEU A 148 19.08 -2.74 8.81
C LEU A 148 18.60 -1.79 7.71
N ALA A 149 18.67 -0.47 7.95
CA ALA A 149 18.28 0.53 6.94
C ALA A 149 19.18 0.49 5.70
N TYR A 150 20.51 0.40 5.89
CA TYR A 150 21.45 0.30 4.77
C TYR A 150 21.29 -1.00 3.98
N GLY A 151 21.04 -2.13 4.65
CA GLY A 151 20.81 -3.39 3.95
C GLY A 151 19.54 -3.35 3.10
N LEU A 152 18.44 -2.78 3.60
CA LEU A 152 17.25 -2.57 2.80
C LEU A 152 17.49 -1.61 1.63
N ALA A 153 18.30 -0.57 1.82
CA ALA A 153 18.67 0.37 0.76
C ALA A 153 19.48 -0.29 -0.36
N ILE A 154 20.39 -1.22 -0.01
CA ILE A 154 21.14 -2.02 -1.00
C ILE A 154 20.20 -2.97 -1.74
N CYS A 155 19.25 -3.61 -1.05
CA CYS A 155 18.24 -4.44 -1.72
C CYS A 155 17.41 -3.63 -2.73
N GLU A 156 16.98 -2.41 -2.39
CA GLU A 156 16.27 -1.52 -3.31
C GLU A 156 17.16 -1.12 -4.51
N ALA A 157 18.45 -0.86 -4.27
CA ALA A 157 19.41 -0.55 -5.34
C ALA A 157 19.57 -1.71 -6.34
N VAL A 158 19.60 -2.95 -5.85
CA VAL A 158 19.75 -4.16 -6.69
C VAL A 158 18.46 -4.50 -7.44
N ILE A 159 17.30 -4.29 -6.82
CA ILE A 159 16.00 -4.65 -7.41
C ILE A 159 15.47 -3.57 -8.35
N SER A 160 15.81 -2.30 -8.12
CA SER A 160 15.30 -1.16 -8.90
C SER A 160 15.54 -1.25 -10.42
N PRO A 161 16.67 -1.78 -10.94
CA PRO A 161 16.88 -1.96 -12.38
C PRO A 161 15.96 -3.00 -13.01
N ALA A 162 15.60 -4.05 -12.25
CA ALA A 162 14.81 -5.17 -12.76
C ALA A 162 13.30 -4.93 -12.67
N MET A 163 12.84 -4.18 -11.67
CA MET A 163 11.42 -3.86 -11.49
C MET A 163 11.21 -2.36 -11.49
N PRO A 164 10.71 -1.72 -12.57
CA PRO A 164 10.65 -0.26 -12.69
C PRO A 164 9.59 0.42 -11.79
N SER A 165 8.56 -0.32 -11.35
CA SER A 165 7.47 0.21 -10.53
C SER A 165 7.87 0.33 -9.06
N THR A 166 7.97 1.56 -8.56
CA THR A 166 8.26 1.86 -7.15
C THR A 166 7.15 1.36 -6.22
N THR A 167 5.88 1.49 -6.63
CA THR A 167 4.73 1.00 -5.86
C THR A 167 4.72 -0.52 -5.74
N ALA A 168 5.10 -1.24 -6.82
CA ALA A 168 5.21 -2.70 -6.78
C ALA A 168 6.31 -3.16 -5.83
N ARG A 169 7.47 -2.47 -5.81
CA ARG A 169 8.58 -2.77 -4.90
C ARG A 169 8.17 -2.48 -3.45
N ALA A 170 7.72 -1.26 -3.18
CA ALA A 170 7.30 -0.84 -1.84
C ALA A 170 6.21 -1.74 -1.27
N GLY A 171 5.15 -1.98 -2.04
CA GLY A 171 3.99 -2.76 -1.61
C GLY A 171 4.24 -4.28 -1.53
N GLY A 172 4.84 -4.85 -2.57
CA GLY A 172 4.98 -6.30 -2.71
C GLY A 172 6.17 -6.89 -1.97
N ILE A 173 7.29 -6.16 -1.90
CA ILE A 173 8.57 -6.67 -1.37
C ILE A 173 8.88 -6.05 -0.01
N PHE A 174 8.97 -4.71 0.07
CA PHE A 174 9.53 -4.05 1.25
C PHE A 174 8.56 -3.97 2.44
N LEU A 175 7.28 -3.67 2.23
CA LEU A 175 6.30 -3.60 3.32
C LEU A 175 6.19 -4.90 4.14
N PRO A 176 6.08 -6.11 3.54
CA PRO A 176 6.09 -7.36 4.29
C PRO A 176 7.39 -7.61 5.07
N ILE A 177 8.55 -7.28 4.48
CA ILE A 177 9.85 -7.45 5.12
C ILE A 177 9.97 -6.51 6.32
N ILE A 178 9.64 -5.23 6.16
CA ILE A 178 9.68 -4.24 7.23
C ILE A 178 8.68 -4.59 8.34
N ASN A 179 7.49 -5.08 7.98
CA ASN A 179 6.50 -5.53 8.96
C ASN A 179 7.01 -6.75 9.76
N SER A 180 7.66 -7.71 9.09
CA SER A 180 8.26 -8.87 9.75
C SER A 180 9.41 -8.47 10.68
N LEU A 181 10.27 -7.54 10.26
CA LEU A 181 11.34 -6.96 11.09
C LEU A 181 10.77 -6.19 12.29
N ALA A 182 9.71 -5.39 12.08
CA ALA A 182 9.06 -4.63 13.14
C ALA A 182 8.47 -5.55 14.21
N ILE A 183 7.80 -6.64 13.81
CA ILE A 183 7.25 -7.66 14.72
C ILE A 183 8.37 -8.37 15.49
N ALA A 184 9.48 -8.72 14.81
CA ALA A 184 10.62 -9.42 15.42
C ALA A 184 11.37 -8.59 16.48
N VAL A 185 11.21 -7.27 16.51
CA VAL A 185 11.79 -6.37 17.52
C VAL A 185 10.76 -5.82 18.51
N GLU A 186 9.59 -6.47 18.64
CA GLU A 186 8.45 -6.01 19.45
C GLU A 186 7.90 -4.61 19.07
N SER A 187 8.20 -4.09 17.88
CA SER A 187 7.65 -2.84 17.37
C SER A 187 6.31 -3.11 16.68
N ARG A 188 5.24 -3.17 17.49
CA ARG A 188 3.91 -3.53 17.02
C ARG A 188 3.14 -2.33 16.44
N PRO A 189 2.42 -2.48 15.31
CA PRO A 189 1.50 -1.47 14.86
C PRO A 189 0.31 -1.40 15.84
N LYS A 190 0.11 -0.23 16.47
CA LYS A 190 -0.93 0.13 17.47
C LYS A 190 -0.54 0.17 18.96
N ASP A 191 0.70 -0.18 19.32
CA ASP A 191 1.24 0.13 20.66
C ASP A 191 2.10 1.42 20.60
N GLY A 192 2.34 2.07 21.74
CA GLY A 192 3.19 3.28 21.84
C GLY A 192 4.63 3.10 21.33
N SER A 193 5.05 1.86 21.01
CA SER A 193 6.32 1.51 20.37
C SER A 193 6.31 1.59 18.82
N ALA A 194 5.17 1.90 18.20
CA ALA A 194 5.00 1.98 16.74
C ALA A 194 5.90 3.04 16.06
N ARG A 195 6.40 4.03 16.81
CA ARG A 195 7.32 5.09 16.31
C ARG A 195 8.80 4.70 16.30
N LYS A 196 9.17 3.49 16.75
CA LYS A 196 10.58 3.10 16.89
C LYS A 196 11.18 2.64 15.55
N LEU A 197 11.34 1.34 15.35
CA LEU A 197 12.07 0.81 14.19
C LEU A 197 11.21 0.73 12.93
N GLY A 198 9.96 0.26 13.03
CA GLY A 198 9.09 0.07 11.86
C GLY A 198 8.83 1.37 11.10
N ALA A 199 8.46 2.44 11.80
CA ALA A 199 8.24 3.75 11.20
C ALA A 199 9.54 4.34 10.60
N PHE A 200 10.68 4.19 11.27
CA PHE A 200 11.98 4.62 10.75
C PHE A 200 12.35 3.87 9.46
N LEU A 201 12.17 2.55 9.41
CA LEU A 201 12.49 1.75 8.22
C LEU A 201 11.55 2.05 7.05
N ILE A 202 10.24 2.25 7.30
CA ILE A 202 9.30 2.68 6.25
C ILE A 202 9.71 4.04 5.69
N GLN A 203 10.04 5.01 6.57
CA GLN A 203 10.44 6.35 6.15
C GLN A 203 11.76 6.33 5.37
N SER A 204 12.76 5.60 5.86
CA SER A 204 14.04 5.42 5.19
C SER A 204 13.86 4.77 3.82
N GLN A 205 13.04 3.72 3.72
CA GLN A 205 12.78 3.06 2.44
C GLN A 205 12.04 3.94 1.45
N PHE A 206 11.09 4.76 1.91
CA PHE A 206 10.42 5.73 1.05
C PHE A 206 11.40 6.75 0.47
N GLN A 207 12.31 7.29 1.29
CA GLN A 207 13.34 8.23 0.84
C GLN A 207 14.32 7.59 -0.15
N VAL A 208 14.76 6.35 0.11
CA VAL A 208 15.68 5.63 -0.77
C VAL A 208 15.03 5.34 -2.14
N ALA A 209 13.78 4.84 -2.14
CA ALA A 209 13.06 4.55 -3.38
C ALA A 209 12.89 5.80 -4.25
N LEU A 210 12.56 6.95 -3.64
CA LEU A 210 12.48 8.23 -4.34
C LEU A 210 13.84 8.72 -4.86
N GLY A 211 14.91 8.52 -4.09
CA GLY A 211 16.28 8.83 -4.50
C GLY A 211 16.69 8.07 -5.76
N PHE A 212 16.51 6.75 -5.77
CA PHE A 212 16.83 5.90 -6.93
C PHE A 212 15.96 6.23 -8.16
N GLN A 213 14.68 6.53 -7.96
CA GLN A 213 13.81 6.94 -9.06
C GLN A 213 14.27 8.27 -9.69
N THR A 214 14.73 9.21 -8.87
CA THR A 214 15.26 10.50 -9.34
C THR A 214 16.59 10.32 -10.05
N LEU A 215 17.49 9.53 -9.47
CA LEU A 215 18.79 9.18 -10.06
C LEU A 215 18.62 8.52 -11.44
N GLY A 216 17.69 7.57 -11.57
CA GLY A 216 17.39 6.91 -12.85
C GLY A 216 16.93 7.90 -13.93
N LYS A 217 16.10 8.89 -13.58
CA LYS A 217 15.67 9.95 -14.51
C LYS A 217 16.82 10.89 -14.90
N VAL A 218 17.71 11.22 -13.96
CA VAL A 218 18.88 12.08 -14.21
C VAL A 218 19.90 11.37 -15.09
N LEU A 219 20.22 10.10 -14.78
CA LEU A 219 21.12 9.28 -15.58
C LEU A 219 20.57 9.04 -16.99
N GLY A 220 19.26 8.82 -17.14
CA GLY A 220 18.59 8.68 -18.44
C GLY A 220 18.44 9.98 -19.24
N ARG A 221 18.64 11.15 -18.61
CA ARG A 221 18.69 12.47 -19.29
C ARG A 221 20.11 12.93 -19.62
N SER A 222 21.12 12.16 -19.22
CA SER A 222 22.53 12.50 -19.43
C SER A 222 22.83 12.71 -20.92
N PRO A 223 23.70 13.66 -21.30
CA PRO A 223 24.08 13.89 -22.70
C PRO A 223 24.58 12.63 -23.40
N TRP A 224 25.28 11.77 -22.66
CA TRP A 224 25.86 10.52 -23.13
C TRP A 224 24.80 9.45 -23.49
N THR A 225 23.70 9.35 -22.75
CA THR A 225 22.60 8.42 -23.09
C THR A 225 21.79 8.88 -24.30
N ARG A 226 21.69 10.21 -24.52
CA ARG A 226 21.14 10.77 -25.76
C ARG A 226 22.07 10.53 -26.96
N ALA A 227 23.37 10.67 -26.77
CA ALA A 227 24.37 10.39 -27.81
C ALA A 227 24.37 8.91 -28.23
N LEU A 228 24.27 7.97 -27.29
CA LEU A 228 24.20 6.54 -27.62
C LEU A 228 22.93 6.16 -28.39
N LYS A 229 21.79 6.81 -28.12
CA LYS A 229 20.55 6.65 -28.88
C LYS A 229 20.62 7.24 -30.29
N SER A 230 21.44 8.26 -30.52
CA SER A 230 21.64 8.83 -31.87
C SER A 230 22.63 8.05 -32.73
N TYR A 231 23.47 7.19 -32.14
CA TYR A 231 24.38 6.31 -32.90
C TYR A 231 23.76 4.95 -33.27
N THR A 232 22.58 4.63 -32.73
CA THR A 232 21.88 3.35 -32.94
C THR A 232 20.54 3.51 -33.67
N GLY A 233 20.32 4.66 -34.31
CA GLY A 233 19.13 4.98 -35.12
C GLY A 233 19.50 5.35 -36.55
#